data_AF-A0A7S4UM30-F1
#
_entry.id   AF-A0A7S4UM30-F1
#
_cell.length_a   1.000
_cell.length_b   1.000
_cell.length_c   1.000
_cell.angle_alpha   90.00
_cell.angle_beta   90.00
_cell.angle_gamma   90.00
#
_symmetry.space_group_name_H-M   'P 1'
#
loop_
_entity.id
_entity.type
_entity.pdbx_description
1 polymer ?
#
loop_
_entity_poly.entity_id
_entity_poly.type
_entity_poly.pdbx_seq_one_letter_code
_entity_poly.pdbx_strand_id
1 'polypeptide(L)'
;LAAMRRAAILCVEDAKQMARRRVPKAFYDYVDTGSWTESTYRSNEEEFNKIKFRQRVLIDVSTRSTKARVLGEECAMPVALSPCGFGGMMWPNGETHAARACEKFGIPFAL
;
A
#
# COMPACT_ATOMS: atom_id res chain seq x y z
N LEU A 1 27.61 1.20 -13.02
CA LEU A 1 26.66 0.55 -12.10
C LEU A 1 25.40 0.23 -12.89
N ALA A 2 25.27 -1.02 -13.35
CA ALA A 2 24.16 -1.45 -14.18
C ALA A 2 22.84 -1.16 -13.46
N ALA A 3 21.93 -0.46 -14.14
CA ALA A 3 20.56 -0.25 -13.68
C ALA A 3 19.94 -1.63 -13.47
N MET A 4 19.92 -2.09 -12.23
CA MET A 4 19.25 -3.31 -11.81
C MET A 4 17.81 -3.16 -12.29
N ARG A 5 17.45 -3.92 -13.34
CA ARG A 5 16.11 -3.92 -13.93
C ARG A 5 15.14 -4.11 -12.77
N ARG A 6 14.37 -3.06 -12.43
CA ARG A 6 13.42 -3.13 -11.30
C ARG A 6 12.51 -4.32 -11.61
N ALA A 7 12.54 -5.35 -10.76
CA ALA A 7 11.54 -6.40 -10.83
C ALA A 7 10.17 -5.70 -10.80
N ALA A 8 9.28 -6.09 -11.73
CA ALA A 8 7.94 -5.54 -11.74
C ALA A 8 7.26 -5.92 -10.42
N ILE A 9 6.69 -4.93 -9.73
CA ILE A 9 5.84 -5.16 -8.57
C ILE A 9 4.44 -5.41 -9.14
N LEU A 10 3.97 -6.65 -9.06
CA LEU A 10 2.64 -7.05 -9.55
C LEU A 10 1.63 -7.10 -8.42
N CYS A 11 2.08 -7.41 -7.20
CA CYS A 11 1.28 -7.36 -5.99
C CYS A 11 2.06 -6.74 -4.81
N VAL A 12 1.36 -6.48 -3.71
CA VAL A 12 1.97 -5.92 -2.49
C VAL A 12 3.02 -6.87 -1.90
N GLU A 13 2.83 -8.18 -2.04
CA GLU A 13 3.78 -9.19 -1.54
C GLU A 13 5.15 -9.09 -2.25
N ASP A 14 5.19 -8.74 -3.54
CA ASP A 14 6.46 -8.49 -4.25
C ASP A 14 7.24 -7.34 -3.59
N ALA A 15 6.54 -6.25 -3.24
CA ALA A 15 7.14 -5.11 -2.57
C ALA A 15 7.65 -5.48 -1.17
N LYS A 16 6.89 -6.29 -0.43
CA LYS A 16 7.24 -6.81 0.90
C LYS A 16 8.51 -7.68 0.84
N GLN A 17 8.60 -8.60 -0.11
CA GLN A 17 9.80 -9.42 -0.32
C GLN A 17 11.02 -8.59 -0.73
N MET A 18 10.84 -7.57 -1.56
CA MET A 18 11.90 -6.65 -1.93
C MET A 18 12.41 -5.85 -0.72
N ALA A 19 11.50 -5.38 0.15
CA ALA A 19 11.85 -4.68 1.38
C ALA A 19 12.61 -5.60 2.35
N ARG A 20 12.14 -6.83 2.56
CA ARG A 20 12.79 -7.82 3.43
C ARG A 20 14.24 -8.12 3.06
N ARG A 21 14.60 -8.02 1.77
CA ARG A 21 15.97 -8.22 1.27
C ARG A 21 16.89 -7.00 1.43
N ARG A 22 16.32 -5.80 1.64
CA ARG A 22 17.04 -4.52 1.58
C ARG A 22 17.10 -3.79 2.91
N VAL A 23 16.10 -3.99 3.76
CA VAL A 23 15.97 -3.31 5.05
C VAL A 23 16.61 -4.16 6.15
N PRO A 24 17.40 -3.57 7.07
CA PRO A 24 17.90 -4.27 8.24
C PRO A 24 16.77 -4.96 9.01
N LYS A 25 17.01 -6.20 9.45
CA LYS A 25 15.98 -7.04 10.07
C LYS A 25 15.20 -6.34 11.19
N ALA A 26 15.87 -5.62 12.08
CA ALA A 26 15.22 -4.92 13.18
C ALA A 26 14.18 -3.88 12.72
N PHE A 27 14.46 -3.14 11.64
CA PHE A 27 13.52 -2.15 11.11
C PHE A 27 12.40 -2.80 10.30
N TYR A 28 12.71 -3.87 9.57
CA TYR A 28 11.70 -4.64 8.85
C TYR A 28 10.70 -5.29 9.83
N ASP A 29 11.20 -5.94 10.88
CA ASP A 29 10.35 -6.57 11.89
C ASP A 29 9.52 -5.53 12.66
N TYR A 30 10.02 -4.30 12.85
CA TYR A 30 9.24 -3.23 13.48
C TYR A 30 7.97 -2.87 12.68
N VAL A 31 8.05 -2.83 11.35
CA VAL A 31 6.92 -2.43 10.50
C VAL A 31 6.02 -3.59 10.07
N ASP A 32 6.55 -4.81 10.01
CA ASP A 32 5.87 -6.00 9.46
C ASP A 32 5.58 -7.05 10.55
N THR A 33 5.05 -6.61 11.70
CA THR A 33 4.63 -7.47 12.81
C THR A 33 3.32 -6.99 13.44
N GLY A 34 2.72 -7.86 14.25
CA GLY A 34 1.54 -7.55 15.06
C GLY A 34 1.79 -7.74 16.56
N SER A 35 0.75 -7.54 17.36
CA SER A 35 0.84 -7.72 18.81
C SER A 35 0.90 -9.20 19.21
N TRP A 36 1.85 -9.56 20.08
CA TRP A 36 1.98 -10.89 20.71
C TRP A 36 2.03 -12.04 19.68
N THR A 37 0.98 -12.87 19.61
CA THR A 37 0.88 -13.98 18.67
C THR A 37 0.49 -13.53 17.26
N GLU A 38 0.19 -12.25 17.06
CA GLU A 38 -0.21 -11.63 15.79
C GLU A 38 -1.49 -12.24 15.18
N SER A 39 -2.36 -12.82 16.01
CA SER A 39 -3.61 -13.43 15.55
C SER A 39 -4.47 -12.42 14.79
N THR A 40 -4.67 -11.22 15.35
CA THR A 40 -5.45 -10.15 14.70
C THR A 40 -4.81 -9.66 13.40
N TYR A 41 -3.47 -9.58 13.34
CA TYR A 41 -2.76 -9.19 12.12
C TYR A 41 -3.08 -10.16 10.97
N ARG A 42 -3.04 -11.47 11.22
CA ARG A 42 -3.40 -12.49 10.22
C ARG A 42 -4.91 -12.50 9.92
N SER A 43 -5.75 -12.36 10.94
CA SER A 43 -7.20 -12.32 10.77
C SER A 43 -7.66 -11.17 9.88
N ASN A 44 -6.98 -10.02 9.89
CA ASN A 44 -7.32 -8.89 9.00
C ASN A 44 -7.30 -9.29 7.52
N GLU A 45 -6.31 -10.08 7.08
CA GLU A 45 -6.21 -10.55 5.71
C GLU A 45 -7.16 -11.74 5.44
N GLU A 46 -7.24 -12.68 6.37
CA GLU A 46 -8.13 -13.84 6.27
C GLU A 46 -9.61 -13.44 6.14
N GLU A 47 -10.04 -12.35 6.78
CA GLU A 47 -11.43 -11.90 6.72
C GLU A 47 -11.80 -11.38 5.31
N PHE A 48 -10.90 -10.65 4.65
CA PHE A 48 -11.12 -10.21 3.27
C PHE A 48 -11.25 -11.38 2.31
N ASN A 49 -10.53 -12.48 2.56
CA ASN A 49 -10.64 -13.70 1.73
C ASN A 49 -12.02 -14.35 1.77
N LYS A 50 -12.84 -14.07 2.80
CA LYS A 50 -14.22 -14.57 2.88
C LYS A 50 -15.17 -13.77 1.99
N ILE A 51 -14.85 -12.51 1.70
CA ILE A 51 -15.64 -11.64 0.83
C ILE A 51 -15.32 -11.99 -0.64
N LYS A 52 -16.34 -12.43 -1.38
CA LYS A 52 -16.20 -12.80 -2.80
C LYS A 52 -16.84 -11.76 -3.69
N PHE A 53 -16.19 -11.44 -4.81
CA PHE A 53 -16.80 -10.65 -5.86
C PHE A 53 -17.91 -11.44 -6.54
N ARG A 54 -19.10 -10.84 -6.67
CA ARG A 54 -20.15 -11.36 -7.52
C ARG A 54 -19.85 -10.95 -8.96
N GLN A 55 -19.51 -11.92 -9.80
CA GLN A 55 -19.35 -11.68 -11.23
C GLN A 55 -20.66 -11.14 -11.82
N ARG A 56 -20.58 -10.05 -12.57
CA ARG A 56 -21.68 -9.53 -13.37
C ARG A 56 -21.25 -9.53 -14.83
N VAL A 57 -22.00 -10.22 -15.67
CA VAL A 57 -21.69 -10.42 -17.09
C VAL A 57 -22.55 -9.52 -17.96
N LEU A 58 -22.06 -9.23 -19.18
CA LEU A 58 -22.75 -8.39 -20.17
C LEU A 58 -23.06 -6.96 -19.69
N ILE A 59 -22.27 -6.43 -18.74
CA ILE A 59 -22.32 -5.03 -18.33
C ILE A 59 -21.24 -4.28 -19.11
N ASP A 60 -21.63 -3.25 -19.86
CA ASP A 60 -20.64 -2.35 -20.43
C ASP A 60 -19.96 -1.57 -19.31
N VAL A 61 -18.66 -1.67 -19.31
CA VAL A 61 -17.78 -1.08 -18.32
C VAL A 61 -16.85 -0.06 -18.98
N SER A 62 -16.90 0.16 -20.29
CA SER A 62 -15.99 1.02 -21.06
C SER A 62 -15.60 2.34 -20.34
N THR A 63 -16.52 2.99 -19.64
CA THR A 63 -16.33 4.27 -18.94
C THR A 63 -16.21 4.20 -17.41
N ARG A 64 -15.54 3.18 -16.84
CA ARG A 64 -15.23 3.15 -15.39
C ARG A 64 -14.27 4.27 -14.98
N SER A 65 -14.45 4.78 -13.78
CA SER A 65 -13.51 5.70 -13.12
C SER A 65 -13.30 5.27 -11.68
N THR A 66 -12.07 5.38 -11.18
CA THR A 66 -11.77 5.25 -9.76
C THR A 66 -11.89 6.57 -9.02
N LYS A 67 -12.03 7.71 -9.71
CA LYS A 67 -12.09 9.03 -9.06
C LYS A 67 -13.19 9.07 -7.99
N ALA A 68 -12.89 9.72 -6.87
CA ALA A 68 -13.80 9.84 -5.75
C ALA A 68 -13.64 11.19 -5.05
N ARG A 69 -14.53 11.48 -4.10
CA ARG A 69 -14.34 12.56 -3.12
C ARG A 69 -14.09 11.98 -1.74
N VAL A 70 -12.96 12.32 -1.13
CA VAL A 70 -12.58 11.89 0.23
C VAL A 70 -12.52 13.13 1.09
N LEU A 71 -13.33 13.17 2.15
CA LEU A 71 -13.44 14.34 3.05
C LEU A 71 -13.74 15.67 2.33
N GLY A 72 -14.44 15.61 1.19
CA GLY A 72 -14.79 16.78 0.38
C GLY A 72 -13.80 17.11 -0.74
N GLU A 73 -12.61 16.50 -0.74
CA GLU A 73 -11.57 16.74 -1.76
C GLU A 73 -11.65 15.73 -2.90
N GLU A 74 -11.43 16.17 -4.14
CA GLU A 74 -11.32 15.27 -5.28
C GLU A 74 -10.01 14.46 -5.24
N CYS A 75 -10.10 13.16 -5.52
CA CYS A 75 -8.96 12.26 -5.55
C CYS A 75 -9.04 11.29 -6.74
N ALA A 76 -7.89 10.79 -7.18
CA ALA A 76 -7.75 9.88 -8.30
C ALA A 76 -8.36 8.49 -8.03
N MET A 77 -8.39 8.08 -6.76
CA MET A 77 -9.01 6.83 -6.31
C MET A 77 -9.45 6.91 -4.83
N PRO A 78 -10.38 6.06 -4.36
CA PRO A 78 -10.95 6.16 -3.01
C PRO A 78 -10.04 5.49 -1.96
N VAL A 79 -8.75 5.83 -1.97
CA VAL A 79 -7.78 5.37 -0.97
C VAL A 79 -6.91 6.53 -0.53
N ALA A 80 -6.35 6.42 0.66
CA ALA A 80 -5.39 7.34 1.21
C ALA A 80 -4.20 6.54 1.77
N LEU A 81 -3.04 7.17 1.84
CA LEU A 81 -1.94 6.60 2.60
C LEU A 81 -2.18 6.87 4.09
N SER A 82 -2.33 5.81 4.87
CA SER A 82 -2.54 5.88 6.33
C SER A 82 -1.35 6.52 7.05
N PRO A 83 -1.58 7.19 8.19
CA PRO A 83 -0.48 7.72 8.99
C PRO A 83 0.42 6.58 9.45
N CYS A 84 1.71 6.70 9.15
CA CYS A 84 2.73 5.70 9.48
C CYS A 84 4.00 6.44 9.89
N GLY A 85 4.33 6.36 11.18
CA GLY A 85 5.55 6.95 11.72
C GLY A 85 6.79 6.13 11.35
N PHE A 86 7.96 6.76 11.50
CA PHE A 86 9.26 6.11 11.32
C PHE A 86 9.51 5.58 9.89
N GLY A 87 8.93 6.21 8.87
CA GLY A 87 9.23 5.91 7.46
C GLY A 87 10.72 6.07 7.14
N GLY A 88 11.41 6.97 7.85
CA GLY A 88 12.86 7.12 7.83
C GLY A 88 13.66 5.84 8.14
N MET A 89 13.11 4.89 8.92
CA MET A 89 13.76 3.59 9.20
C MET A 89 13.76 2.65 7.99
N MET A 90 12.77 2.81 7.10
CA MET A 90 12.63 2.00 5.89
C MET A 90 13.46 2.57 4.74
N TRP A 91 13.50 3.90 4.64
CA TRP A 91 14.28 4.61 3.63
C TRP A 91 14.52 6.07 4.07
N PRO A 92 15.71 6.65 3.80
CA PRO A 92 15.96 8.06 4.13
C PRO A 92 14.88 9.00 3.56
N ASN A 93 14.30 9.86 4.41
CA ASN A 93 13.19 10.75 4.07
C ASN A 93 11.90 10.02 3.63
N GLY A 94 11.61 8.84 4.20
CA GLY A 94 10.47 8.01 3.82
C GLY A 94 9.13 8.75 3.74
N GLU A 95 8.83 9.58 4.74
CA GLU A 95 7.60 10.38 4.82
C GLU A 95 7.53 11.42 3.70
N THR A 96 8.64 12.07 3.37
CA THR A 96 8.71 13.03 2.25
C THR A 96 8.50 12.32 0.91
N HIS A 97 9.08 11.14 0.72
CA HIS A 97 8.87 10.34 -0.48
C HIS A 97 7.42 9.87 -0.60
N ALA A 98 6.80 9.46 0.50
CA ALA A 98 5.41 9.06 0.59
C ALA A 98 4.48 10.22 0.22
N ALA A 99 4.64 11.39 0.85
CA ALA A 99 3.85 12.58 0.56
C ALA A 99 3.94 12.99 -0.92
N ARG A 100 5.15 13.01 -1.50
CA ARG A 100 5.35 13.31 -2.93
C ARG A 100 4.70 12.28 -3.85
N ALA A 101 4.70 11.00 -3.47
CA ALA A 101 4.06 9.95 -4.26
C ALA A 101 2.53 10.12 -4.23
N CYS A 102 1.95 10.40 -3.06
CA CYS A 102 0.54 10.69 -2.88
C CYS A 102 0.09 11.94 -3.67
N GLU A 103 0.84 13.04 -3.56
CA GLU A 103 0.60 14.28 -4.32
C GLU A 103 0.63 14.01 -5.83
N LYS A 104 1.70 13.35 -6.31
CA LYS A 104 1.84 13.03 -7.73
C LYS A 104 0.73 12.13 -8.26
N PHE A 105 0.28 11.16 -7.46
CA PHE A 105 -0.77 10.23 -7.86
C PHE A 105 -2.17 10.85 -7.70
N GLY A 106 -2.33 11.83 -6.82
CA GLY A 106 -3.61 12.50 -6.53
C GLY A 106 -4.45 11.77 -5.49
N ILE A 107 -3.83 11.22 -4.43
CA ILE A 107 -4.53 10.63 -3.28
C ILE A 107 -4.13 11.32 -1.96
N PRO A 108 -5.00 11.34 -0.94
CA PRO A 108 -4.66 11.93 0.35
C PRO A 108 -3.47 11.22 1.03
N PHE A 109 -2.67 12.02 1.72
CA PHE A 109 -1.62 11.57 2.63
C PHE A 109 -1.98 12.00 4.05
N ALA A 110 -1.98 11.06 4.98
CA ALA A 110 -2.09 11.34 6.40
C ALA A 110 -0.70 11.23 7.04
N LEU A 111 -0.33 12.23 7.85
CA LEU A 111 0.92 12.28 8.61
C LEU A 111 0.70 11.75 10.03
#